data_AF-A0A4U0WR12-F1
#
_entry.id   AF-A0A4U0WR12-F1
#
_cell.length_a   1.000
_cell.length_b   1.000
_cell.length_c   1.000
_cell.angle_alpha   90.00
_cell.angle_beta   90.00
_cell.angle_gamma   90.00
#
_symmetry.space_group_name_H-M   'P 1'
#
loop_
_entity.id
_entity.type
_entity.pdbx_description
1 polymer ?
#
loop_
_entity_poly.entity_id
_entity_poly.type
_entity_poly.pdbx_seq_one_letter_code
_entity_poly.pdbx_strand_id
1 'polypeptide(L)'
;MGMDLYNSSAVAKEVWDRADTHFMDNYGFAITNIVKNNPKELTIHFGGARGKAIRQNYMSMTFETVAADGSIKSEKIFKEISESTTSYTYRSPTGLLSATQFTQPALTLMEKASFEDMRTKGLVQRDSSFAGHSLGEYSALAALAEVMPIESLVSVVFYRGLTMQVAVERDSAGRSNYSMAAVNPSRISKTFNESALQYVCENIAETTGWLLEIVNLNVANMQYVCAGDLRALDTLTGVLNYLKQQKIDIQQLMLTLSLEDVKQHLVEIIRECAVQTEAKPKPLDLQRGFATIPLKGIDVPFHSTFLRSGVKPFRSFLLKKIQKESIDPGKLVGKYIPNVTARPFEITREYFEDVYRLTNSPRIGGILERWEEYEKA
;
A
#
# COMPACT_ATOMS: atom_id res chain seq x y z
N MET A 1 9.52 -5.38 18.01
CA MET A 1 8.13 -5.88 17.95
C MET A 1 8.13 -7.39 18.04
N GLY A 2 7.19 -8.01 18.77
CA GLY A 2 7.00 -9.48 18.81
C GLY A 2 8.13 -10.31 19.43
N MET A 3 9.16 -9.68 20.00
CA MET A 3 10.34 -10.39 20.51
C MET A 3 10.09 -11.08 21.85
N ASP A 4 9.17 -10.58 22.67
CA ASP A 4 8.75 -11.27 23.90
C ASP A 4 8.10 -12.62 23.56
N LEU A 5 7.24 -12.64 22.52
CA LEU A 5 6.62 -13.86 22.02
C LEU A 5 7.65 -14.77 21.33
N TYR A 6 8.57 -14.21 20.55
CA TYR A 6 9.70 -14.96 19.97
C TYR A 6 10.53 -15.69 21.05
N ASN A 7 10.74 -15.07 22.20
CA ASN A 7 11.52 -15.67 23.29
C ASN A 7 10.74 -16.72 24.10
N SER A 8 9.41 -16.65 24.11
CA SER A 8 8.55 -17.46 25.00
C SER A 8 7.73 -18.56 24.30
N SER A 9 7.52 -18.47 22.99
CA SER A 9 6.73 -19.44 22.21
C SER A 9 7.59 -20.11 21.14
N ALA A 10 7.74 -21.43 21.22
CA ALA A 10 8.52 -22.21 20.26
C ALA A 10 7.98 -22.08 18.83
N VAL A 11 6.65 -22.05 18.68
CA VAL A 11 6.00 -21.91 17.36
C VAL A 11 6.21 -20.51 16.80
N ALA A 12 6.08 -19.47 17.63
CA ALA A 12 6.38 -18.11 17.19
C ALA A 12 7.84 -17.98 16.78
N LYS A 13 8.76 -18.57 17.56
CA LYS A 13 10.19 -18.61 17.25
C LYS A 13 10.47 -19.26 15.90
N GLU A 14 9.84 -20.41 15.62
CA GLU A 14 10.00 -21.12 14.35
C GLU A 14 9.61 -20.26 13.15
N VAL A 15 8.52 -19.48 13.25
CA VAL A 15 8.09 -18.57 12.18
C VAL A 15 9.17 -17.56 11.82
N TRP A 16 9.77 -16.93 12.83
CA TRP A 16 10.84 -15.95 12.64
C TRP A 16 12.13 -16.59 12.15
N ASP A 17 12.52 -17.73 12.71
CA ASP A 17 13.77 -18.41 12.35
C ASP A 17 13.72 -18.90 10.88
N ARG A 18 12.59 -19.45 10.42
CA ARG A 18 12.39 -19.83 9.01
C ARG A 18 12.52 -18.63 8.07
N ALA A 19 11.94 -17.49 8.45
CA ALA A 19 12.04 -16.27 7.67
C ALA A 19 13.47 -15.72 7.62
N ASP A 20 14.19 -15.73 8.76
CA ASP A 20 15.59 -15.33 8.82
C ASP A 20 16.48 -16.21 7.96
N THR A 21 16.32 -17.54 8.00
CA THR A 21 17.04 -18.47 7.13
C THR A 21 16.79 -18.12 5.66
N HIS A 22 15.53 -17.93 5.28
CA HIS A 22 15.17 -17.57 3.91
C HIS A 22 15.78 -16.22 3.48
N PHE A 23 15.71 -15.19 4.33
CA PHE A 23 16.31 -13.89 4.04
C PHE A 23 17.84 -13.95 3.96
N MET A 24 18.48 -14.71 4.84
CA MET A 24 19.94 -14.88 4.81
C MET A 24 20.39 -15.62 3.56
N ASP A 25 19.67 -16.65 3.12
CA ASP A 25 20.04 -17.46 1.97
C ASP A 25 19.79 -16.75 0.64
N ASN A 26 18.73 -15.94 0.56
CA ASN A 26 18.30 -15.31 -0.70
C ASN A 26 18.67 -13.83 -0.81
N TYR A 27 18.79 -13.12 0.31
CA TYR A 27 18.96 -11.66 0.35
C TYR A 27 20.10 -11.17 1.27
N GLY A 28 20.73 -12.07 2.03
CA GLY A 28 21.95 -11.78 2.79
C GLY A 28 21.76 -10.97 4.07
N PHE A 29 20.56 -10.97 4.66
CA PHE A 29 20.30 -10.34 5.96
C PHE A 29 19.35 -11.15 6.84
N ALA A 30 19.39 -10.91 8.15
CA ALA A 30 18.42 -11.43 9.11
C ALA A 30 17.41 -10.32 9.46
N ILE A 31 16.12 -10.58 9.25
CA ILE A 31 15.05 -9.63 9.58
C ILE A 31 14.93 -9.44 11.10
N THR A 32 15.21 -10.47 11.91
CA THR A 32 15.18 -10.32 13.38
C THR A 32 16.25 -9.35 13.88
N ASN A 33 17.42 -9.27 13.22
CA ASN A 33 18.45 -8.28 13.57
C ASN A 33 17.94 -6.85 13.34
N ILE A 34 17.23 -6.62 12.23
CA ILE A 34 16.61 -5.31 11.94
C ILE A 34 15.54 -4.99 12.98
N VAL A 35 14.70 -5.96 13.34
CA VAL A 35 13.62 -5.77 14.32
C VAL A 35 14.15 -5.52 15.74
N LYS A 36 15.23 -6.19 16.15
CA LYS A 36 15.82 -6.07 17.49
C LYS A 36 16.64 -4.79 17.65
N ASN A 37 17.45 -4.47 16.64
CA ASN A 37 18.50 -3.45 16.77
C ASN A 37 18.21 -2.17 15.98
N ASN A 38 17.23 -2.18 15.07
CA ASN A 38 16.86 -1.07 14.18
C ASN A 38 18.08 -0.27 13.65
N PRO A 39 19.04 -0.93 12.97
CA PRO A 39 20.24 -0.26 12.50
C PRO A 39 19.89 0.81 11.46
N LYS A 40 20.68 1.89 11.39
CA LYS A 40 20.51 2.93 10.36
C LYS A 40 21.04 2.50 8.98
N GLU A 41 21.98 1.56 8.98
CA GLU A 41 22.64 1.07 7.76
C GLU A 41 22.79 -0.45 7.83
N LEU A 42 22.72 -1.10 6.67
CA LEU A 42 22.92 -2.54 6.51
C LEU A 42 23.62 -2.81 5.19
N THR A 43 24.82 -3.36 5.27
CA THR A 43 25.60 -3.73 4.10
C THR A 43 25.45 -5.22 3.82
N ILE A 44 24.94 -5.54 2.64
CA ILE A 44 24.89 -6.89 2.08
C ILE A 44 26.18 -7.13 1.31
N HIS A 45 26.86 -8.23 1.61
CA HIS A 45 28.11 -8.60 0.95
C HIS A 45 27.89 -9.75 -0.03
N PHE A 46 28.35 -9.60 -1.27
CA PHE A 46 28.19 -10.57 -2.36
C PHE A 46 29.44 -11.46 -2.54
N GLY A 47 30.13 -11.79 -1.46
CA GLY A 47 31.35 -12.60 -1.46
C GLY A 47 31.09 -14.11 -1.66
N GLY A 48 32.02 -14.79 -2.34
CA GLY A 48 31.97 -16.24 -2.54
C GLY A 48 30.83 -16.73 -3.46
N ALA A 49 30.64 -18.05 -3.53
CA ALA A 49 29.60 -18.65 -4.38
C ALA A 49 28.18 -18.26 -3.93
N ARG A 50 27.93 -18.28 -2.61
CA ARG A 50 26.65 -17.87 -2.02
C ARG A 50 26.34 -16.39 -2.28
N GLY A 51 27.31 -15.50 -2.09
CA GLY A 51 27.12 -14.08 -2.31
C GLY A 51 26.83 -13.74 -3.78
N LYS A 52 27.44 -14.46 -4.73
CA LYS A 52 27.08 -14.35 -6.16
C LYS A 52 25.63 -14.74 -6.43
N ALA A 53 25.13 -15.82 -5.83
CA ALA A 53 23.74 -16.23 -5.97
C ALA A 53 22.76 -15.18 -5.38
N ILE A 54 23.08 -14.64 -4.19
CA ILE A 54 22.31 -13.53 -3.60
C ILE A 54 22.30 -12.33 -4.54
N ARG A 55 23.45 -11.93 -5.08
CA ARG A 55 23.53 -10.81 -6.03
C ARG A 55 22.66 -11.03 -7.27
N GLN A 56 22.60 -12.25 -7.80
CA GLN A 56 21.70 -12.57 -8.91
C GLN A 56 20.23 -12.37 -8.52
N ASN A 57 19.82 -12.73 -7.31
CA ASN A 57 18.47 -12.46 -6.83
C ASN A 57 18.16 -10.96 -6.86
N TYR A 58 19.07 -10.12 -6.37
CA TYR A 58 18.95 -8.65 -6.44
C TYR A 58 18.85 -8.14 -7.88
N MET A 59 19.75 -8.61 -8.77
CA MET A 59 19.79 -8.20 -10.18
C MET A 59 18.56 -8.64 -10.98
N SER A 60 17.91 -9.73 -10.56
CA SER A 60 16.68 -10.24 -11.18
C SER A 60 15.42 -9.45 -10.81
N MET A 61 15.49 -8.63 -9.76
CA MET A 61 14.36 -7.81 -9.34
C MET A 61 14.14 -6.65 -10.30
N THR A 62 13.01 -6.68 -10.98
CA THR A 62 12.63 -5.70 -12.00
C THR A 62 11.26 -5.12 -11.71
N PHE A 63 11.04 -3.86 -12.07
CA PHE A 63 9.72 -3.25 -12.04
C PHE A 63 9.42 -2.68 -13.42
N GLU A 64 8.15 -2.66 -13.79
CA GLU A 64 7.70 -2.05 -15.04
C GLU A 64 7.13 -0.67 -14.71
N THR A 65 7.58 0.34 -15.42
CA THR A 65 6.93 1.66 -15.48
C THR A 65 6.24 1.81 -16.83
N VAL A 66 5.11 2.50 -16.83
CA VAL A 66 4.43 2.89 -18.07
C VAL A 66 4.85 4.32 -18.35
N ALA A 67 5.54 4.55 -19.46
CA ALA A 67 5.93 5.89 -19.89
C ALA A 67 4.70 6.68 -20.39
N ALA A 68 4.84 8.00 -20.51
CA ALA A 68 3.75 8.88 -20.93
C ALA A 68 3.21 8.57 -22.33
N ASP A 69 4.00 7.90 -23.17
CA ASP A 69 3.62 7.42 -24.51
C ASP A 69 2.90 6.05 -24.50
N GLY A 70 2.65 5.48 -23.32
CA GLY A 70 2.02 4.17 -23.14
C GLY A 70 2.97 2.98 -23.29
N SER A 71 4.25 3.20 -23.58
CA SER A 71 5.23 2.12 -23.66
C SER A 71 5.57 1.56 -22.27
N ILE A 72 5.78 0.25 -22.18
CA ILE A 72 6.16 -0.43 -20.95
C ILE A 72 7.68 -0.55 -20.90
N LYS A 73 8.30 0.05 -19.88
CA LYS A 73 9.74 -0.05 -19.64
C LYS A 73 10.01 -0.90 -18.41
N SER A 74 10.68 -2.02 -18.60
CA SER A 74 11.18 -2.84 -17.50
C SER A 74 12.52 -2.28 -17.01
N GLU A 75 12.56 -1.84 -15.76
CA GLU A 75 13.75 -1.33 -15.08
C GLU A 75 14.17 -2.24 -13.93
N LYS A 76 15.47 -2.27 -13.61
CA LYS A 76 15.97 -2.96 -12.41
C LYS A 76 15.63 -2.13 -11.18
N ILE A 77 15.16 -2.79 -10.12
CA ILE A 77 14.92 -2.14 -8.82
C ILE A 77 16.23 -1.55 -8.28
N PHE A 78 17.32 -2.32 -8.36
CA PHE A 78 18.66 -1.89 -7.96
C PHE A 78 19.49 -1.60 -9.21
N LYS A 79 19.67 -0.31 -9.54
CA LYS A 79 20.38 0.14 -10.75
C LYS A 79 21.90 0.03 -10.59
N GLU A 80 22.35 0.15 -9.35
CA GLU A 80 23.73 0.16 -8.88
C GLU A 80 24.32 -1.25 -8.65
N ILE A 81 23.49 -2.29 -8.66
CA ILE A 81 23.94 -3.68 -8.50
C ILE A 81 24.16 -4.32 -9.88
N SER A 82 25.40 -4.73 -10.13
CA SER A 82 25.88 -5.35 -11.36
C SER A 82 26.77 -6.57 -11.06
N GLU A 83 27.27 -7.25 -12.11
CA GLU A 83 28.16 -8.40 -11.95
C GLU A 83 29.51 -8.10 -11.28
N SER A 84 29.92 -6.83 -11.24
CA SER A 84 31.16 -6.41 -10.56
C SER A 84 30.90 -5.92 -9.13
N THR A 85 29.64 -5.64 -8.77
CA THR A 85 29.29 -5.12 -7.45
C THR A 85 29.58 -6.17 -6.37
N THR A 86 30.36 -5.80 -5.36
CA THR A 86 30.80 -6.69 -4.26
C THR A 86 29.97 -6.53 -2.99
N SER A 87 29.29 -5.39 -2.83
CA SER A 87 28.37 -5.14 -1.72
C SER A 87 27.31 -4.11 -2.09
N TYR A 88 26.25 -4.07 -1.29
CA TYR A 88 25.19 -3.07 -1.38
C TYR A 88 24.79 -2.60 0.02
N THR A 89 24.65 -1.29 0.24
CA THR A 89 24.31 -0.75 1.56
C THR A 89 22.95 -0.08 1.54
N TYR A 90 22.00 -0.62 2.31
CA TYR A 90 20.76 0.07 2.65
C TYR A 90 21.02 1.16 3.68
N ARG A 91 20.36 2.31 3.54
CA ARG A 91 20.45 3.44 4.47
C ARG A 91 19.07 3.99 4.80
N SER A 92 18.82 4.29 6.07
CA SER A 92 17.64 5.03 6.52
C SER A 92 17.99 5.91 7.72
N PRO A 93 17.82 7.25 7.66
CA PRO A 93 18.16 8.14 8.76
C PRO A 93 17.42 7.82 10.08
N THR A 94 16.19 7.33 9.96
CA THR A 94 15.29 6.97 11.07
C THR A 94 15.41 5.51 11.50
N GLY A 95 16.31 4.74 10.87
CA GLY A 95 16.49 3.30 11.12
C GLY A 95 15.77 2.44 10.07
N LEU A 96 16.38 1.31 9.72
CA LEU A 96 15.90 0.44 8.65
C LEU A 96 14.56 -0.21 8.96
N LEU A 97 14.17 -0.37 10.23
CA LEU A 97 12.84 -0.87 10.59
C LEU A 97 11.71 0.07 10.13
N SER A 98 12.01 1.35 9.88
CA SER A 98 11.06 2.33 9.32
C SER A 98 11.02 2.35 7.78
N ALA A 99 11.99 1.71 7.11
CA ALA A 99 12.00 1.64 5.66
C ALA A 99 11.03 0.56 5.17
N THR A 100 10.14 0.94 4.24
CA THR A 100 8.97 0.16 3.82
C THR A 100 9.29 -1.31 3.49
N GLN A 101 10.39 -1.57 2.79
CA GLN A 101 10.82 -2.91 2.41
C GLN A 101 11.15 -3.81 3.61
N PHE A 102 11.55 -3.27 4.76
CA PHE A 102 11.83 -4.05 5.97
C PHE A 102 10.66 -4.02 6.96
N THR A 103 9.95 -2.90 7.05
CA THR A 103 8.76 -2.77 7.91
C THR A 103 7.68 -3.78 7.53
N GLN A 104 7.43 -3.96 6.22
CA GLN A 104 6.37 -4.86 5.75
C GLN A 104 6.60 -6.33 6.14
N PRO A 105 7.76 -6.95 5.85
CA PRO A 105 8.10 -8.27 6.38
C PRO A 105 8.05 -8.37 7.91
N ALA A 106 8.56 -7.36 8.62
CA ALA A 106 8.59 -7.37 10.08
C ALA A 106 7.17 -7.40 10.70
N LEU A 107 6.25 -6.58 10.18
CA LEU A 107 4.83 -6.59 10.58
C LEU A 107 4.18 -7.93 10.26
N THR A 108 4.35 -8.40 9.03
CA THR A 108 3.73 -9.64 8.54
C THR A 108 4.18 -10.85 9.37
N LEU A 109 5.46 -10.92 9.72
CA LEU A 109 6.00 -11.99 10.57
C LEU A 109 5.53 -11.89 12.02
N MET A 110 5.43 -10.69 12.57
CA MET A 110 4.88 -10.48 13.91
C MET A 110 3.42 -10.93 13.98
N GLU A 111 2.60 -10.57 12.99
CA GLU A 111 1.19 -10.96 12.89
C GLU A 111 1.06 -12.48 12.73
N LYS A 112 1.80 -13.08 11.78
CA LYS A 112 1.78 -14.53 11.56
C LYS A 112 2.27 -15.31 12.78
N ALA A 113 3.37 -14.91 13.41
CA ALA A 113 3.90 -15.56 14.61
C ALA A 113 2.91 -15.50 15.79
N SER A 114 2.25 -14.35 15.98
CA SER A 114 1.21 -14.19 16.99
C SER A 114 0.00 -15.08 16.71
N PHE A 115 -0.41 -15.16 15.45
CA PHE A 115 -1.51 -16.01 15.02
C PHE A 115 -1.21 -17.50 15.22
N GLU A 116 -0.01 -17.95 14.87
CA GLU A 116 0.41 -19.34 15.03
C GLU A 116 0.44 -19.76 16.51
N ASP A 117 0.90 -18.89 17.39
CA ASP A 117 0.85 -19.12 18.84
C ASP A 117 -0.60 -19.25 19.35
N MET A 118 -1.51 -18.36 18.93
CA MET A 118 -2.94 -18.47 19.25
C MET A 118 -3.56 -19.76 18.72
N ARG A 119 -3.18 -20.17 17.51
CA ARG A 119 -3.68 -21.37 16.84
C ARG A 119 -3.31 -22.64 17.61
N THR A 120 -2.05 -22.75 18.05
CA THR A 120 -1.59 -23.92 18.82
C THR A 120 -2.22 -24.03 20.20
N LYS A 121 -2.70 -22.90 20.75
CA LYS A 121 -3.47 -22.83 22.00
C LYS A 121 -4.98 -23.07 21.81
N GLY A 122 -5.43 -23.36 20.59
CA GLY A 122 -6.85 -23.61 20.30
C GLY A 122 -7.74 -22.37 20.36
N LEU A 123 -7.18 -21.16 20.24
CA LEU A 123 -7.92 -19.90 20.33
C LEU A 123 -8.50 -19.43 18.99
N VAL A 124 -8.15 -20.10 17.89
CA VAL A 124 -8.57 -19.74 16.54
C VAL A 124 -9.73 -20.62 16.09
N GLN A 125 -10.89 -20.01 15.85
CA GLN A 125 -12.04 -20.71 15.29
C GLN A 125 -11.85 -20.95 13.79
N ARG A 126 -12.25 -22.13 13.30
CA ARG A 126 -12.06 -22.54 11.89
C ARG A 126 -12.95 -21.77 10.90
N ASP A 127 -14.07 -21.26 11.37
CA ASP A 127 -15.08 -20.59 10.55
C ASP A 127 -15.10 -19.07 10.72
N SER A 128 -14.06 -18.50 11.34
CA SER A 128 -13.93 -17.04 11.44
C SER A 128 -13.82 -16.40 10.07
N SER A 129 -14.61 -15.35 9.86
CA SER A 129 -14.34 -14.37 8.81
C SER A 129 -13.05 -13.61 9.13
N PHE A 130 -12.31 -13.21 8.11
CA PHE A 130 -11.06 -12.48 8.28
C PHE A 130 -10.86 -11.43 7.18
N ALA A 131 -10.21 -10.36 7.59
CA ALA A 131 -9.78 -9.26 6.74
C ALA A 131 -8.45 -8.75 7.27
N GLY A 132 -7.70 -8.05 6.44
CA GLY A 132 -6.50 -7.35 6.89
C GLY A 132 -6.35 -6.05 6.13
N HIS A 133 -6.13 -4.95 6.84
CA HIS A 133 -6.03 -3.63 6.23
C HIS A 133 -4.71 -3.49 5.48
N SER A 134 -4.77 -3.28 4.16
CA SER A 134 -3.61 -3.05 3.30
C SER A 134 -2.58 -4.19 3.37
N LEU A 135 -1.47 -4.02 4.10
CA LEU A 135 -0.47 -5.05 4.31
C LEU A 135 -1.04 -6.29 5.03
N GLY A 136 -1.96 -6.08 5.97
CA GLY A 136 -2.53 -7.16 6.76
C GLY A 136 -3.28 -8.20 5.94
N GLU A 137 -3.68 -7.87 4.70
CA GLU A 137 -4.34 -8.83 3.78
C GLU A 137 -3.46 -10.05 3.52
N TYR A 138 -2.15 -9.83 3.32
CA TYR A 138 -1.16 -10.89 3.11
C TYR A 138 -1.01 -11.76 4.36
N SER A 139 -0.91 -11.13 5.53
CA SER A 139 -0.81 -11.82 6.82
C SER A 139 -2.05 -12.66 7.08
N ALA A 140 -3.24 -12.12 6.85
CA ALA A 140 -4.51 -12.81 7.10
C ALA A 140 -4.69 -14.01 6.15
N LEU A 141 -4.42 -13.83 4.85
CA LEU A 141 -4.47 -14.93 3.87
C LEU A 141 -3.44 -16.03 4.19
N ALA A 142 -2.22 -15.67 4.57
CA ALA A 142 -1.22 -16.66 4.96
C ALA A 142 -1.55 -17.34 6.30
N ALA A 143 -2.20 -16.64 7.24
CA ALA A 143 -2.59 -17.14 8.55
C ALA A 143 -3.78 -18.11 8.49
N LEU A 144 -4.89 -17.70 7.87
CA LEU A 144 -6.15 -18.46 7.90
C LEU A 144 -6.35 -19.37 6.70
N ALA A 145 -5.98 -18.92 5.50
CA ALA A 145 -6.18 -19.67 4.27
C ALA A 145 -4.93 -20.44 3.82
N GLU A 146 -3.77 -20.19 4.44
CA GLU A 146 -2.51 -20.87 4.16
C GLU A 146 -2.10 -20.82 2.67
N VAL A 147 -2.51 -19.75 1.96
CA VAL A 147 -2.32 -19.62 0.51
C VAL A 147 -0.86 -19.60 0.07
N MET A 148 0.06 -19.30 1.00
CA MET A 148 1.49 -19.26 0.77
C MET A 148 2.29 -19.63 2.03
N PRO A 149 3.43 -20.32 1.89
CA PRO A 149 4.34 -20.58 3.00
C PRO A 149 5.07 -19.31 3.43
N ILE A 150 5.68 -19.33 4.62
CA ILE A 150 6.36 -18.17 5.24
C ILE A 150 7.43 -17.59 4.31
N GLU A 151 8.21 -18.44 3.65
CA GLU A 151 9.29 -18.07 2.74
C GLU A 151 8.77 -17.29 1.54
N SER A 152 7.63 -17.72 0.98
CA SER A 152 6.98 -17.02 -0.13
C SER A 152 6.33 -15.72 0.33
N LEU A 153 5.67 -15.74 1.50
CA LEU A 153 5.06 -14.55 2.11
C LEU A 153 6.08 -13.43 2.29
N VAL A 154 7.21 -13.71 2.93
CA VAL A 154 8.22 -12.69 3.20
C VAL A 154 8.90 -12.18 1.93
N SER A 155 9.10 -13.04 0.92
CA SER A 155 9.56 -12.60 -0.40
C SER A 155 8.55 -11.67 -1.07
N VAL A 156 7.25 -11.96 -0.99
CA VAL A 156 6.18 -11.12 -1.56
C VAL A 156 6.12 -9.76 -0.89
N VAL A 157 6.08 -9.69 0.43
CA VAL A 157 5.95 -8.40 1.13
C VAL A 157 7.25 -7.58 1.10
N PHE A 158 8.42 -8.23 1.04
CA PHE A 158 9.69 -7.55 0.79
C PHE A 158 9.73 -6.92 -0.61
N TYR A 159 9.37 -7.71 -1.63
CA TYR A 159 9.30 -7.24 -3.01
C TYR A 159 8.26 -6.14 -3.19
N ARG A 160 7.08 -6.28 -2.56
CA ARG A 160 6.03 -5.24 -2.52
C ARG A 160 6.60 -3.93 -2.01
N GLY A 161 7.29 -3.96 -0.86
CA GLY A 161 7.90 -2.76 -0.28
C GLY A 161 8.97 -2.12 -1.18
N LEU A 162 9.77 -2.93 -1.89
CA LEU A 162 10.74 -2.43 -2.86
C LEU A 162 10.07 -1.79 -4.08
N THR A 163 9.11 -2.47 -4.71
CA THR A 163 8.38 -1.95 -5.88
C THR A 163 7.70 -0.62 -5.57
N MET A 164 7.07 -0.53 -4.39
CA MET A 164 6.47 0.69 -3.87
C MET A 164 7.47 1.84 -3.76
N GLN A 165 8.68 1.57 -3.28
CA GLN A 165 9.72 2.58 -3.07
C GLN A 165 10.34 3.11 -4.36
N VAL A 166 10.54 2.24 -5.37
CA VAL A 166 11.15 2.62 -6.66
C VAL A 166 10.15 3.18 -7.67
N ALA A 167 8.85 3.00 -7.43
CA ALA A 167 7.80 3.53 -8.31
C ALA A 167 7.69 5.06 -8.27
N VAL A 168 8.28 5.70 -7.26
CA VAL A 168 8.25 7.15 -7.09
C VAL A 168 9.62 7.73 -7.41
N GLU A 169 9.63 8.76 -8.26
CA GLU A 169 10.82 9.55 -8.53
C GLU A 169 11.26 10.32 -7.28
N ARG A 170 12.56 10.32 -7.02
CA ARG A 170 13.16 10.93 -5.84
C ARG A 170 14.23 11.93 -6.25
N ASP A 171 14.35 13.01 -5.48
CA ASP A 171 15.41 13.99 -5.67
C ASP A 171 16.78 13.47 -5.20
N SER A 172 17.82 14.29 -5.34
CA SER A 172 19.19 13.94 -4.92
C SER A 172 19.34 13.67 -3.42
N ALA A 173 18.38 14.11 -2.59
CA ALA A 173 18.31 13.84 -1.16
C ALA A 173 17.40 12.64 -0.83
N GLY A 174 16.87 11.94 -1.84
CA GLY A 174 16.00 10.78 -1.68
C GLY A 174 14.55 11.10 -1.32
N ARG A 175 14.13 12.37 -1.42
CA ARG A 175 12.77 12.82 -1.10
C ARG A 175 11.86 12.69 -2.32
N SER A 176 10.58 12.41 -2.10
CA SER A 176 9.57 12.44 -3.15
C SER A 176 8.69 13.68 -3.07
N ASN A 177 7.96 13.96 -4.15
CA ASN A 177 6.89 14.98 -4.18
C ASN A 177 5.51 14.41 -3.81
N TYR A 178 5.44 13.24 -3.17
CA TYR A 178 4.18 12.60 -2.80
C TYR A 178 4.12 12.34 -1.29
N SER A 179 2.90 12.26 -0.75
CA SER A 179 2.69 11.84 0.63
C SER A 179 1.25 11.36 0.83
N MET A 180 0.86 11.23 2.10
CA MET A 180 -0.48 10.86 2.54
C MET A 180 -0.87 11.73 3.73
N ALA A 181 -2.15 12.07 3.85
CA ALA A 181 -2.70 12.80 4.98
C ALA A 181 -3.99 12.14 5.48
N ALA A 182 -4.09 11.92 6.79
CA ALA A 182 -5.34 11.51 7.41
C ALA A 182 -6.29 12.71 7.48
N VAL A 183 -7.55 12.50 7.11
CA VAL A 183 -8.59 13.53 7.09
C VAL A 183 -9.74 13.12 7.98
N ASN A 184 -10.20 14.04 8.82
CA ASN A 184 -11.36 13.88 9.68
C ASN A 184 -12.49 14.85 9.27
N PRO A 185 -13.42 14.43 8.41
CA PRO A 185 -14.58 15.21 7.95
C PRO A 185 -15.37 15.89 9.08
N SER A 186 -15.65 15.18 10.18
CA SER A 186 -16.41 15.71 11.32
C SER A 186 -15.78 16.93 12.01
N ARG A 187 -14.49 17.20 11.78
CA ARG A 187 -13.82 18.41 12.29
C ARG A 187 -14.19 19.66 11.49
N ILE A 188 -14.70 19.51 10.26
CA ILE A 188 -15.11 20.61 9.39
C ILE A 188 -16.49 21.11 9.81
N SER A 189 -17.51 20.28 9.66
CA SER A 189 -18.87 20.53 10.14
C SER A 189 -19.58 19.20 10.47
N LYS A 190 -20.78 19.26 11.05
CA LYS A 190 -21.59 18.06 11.32
C LYS A 190 -22.18 17.44 10.05
N THR A 191 -22.29 18.21 8.99
CA THR A 191 -22.89 17.86 7.70
C THR A 191 -21.85 17.47 6.65
N PHE A 192 -20.57 17.79 6.87
CA PHE A 192 -19.49 17.41 5.96
C PHE A 192 -19.20 15.91 6.08
N ASN A 193 -19.63 15.15 5.06
CA ASN A 193 -19.58 13.69 5.02
C ASN A 193 -18.59 13.16 3.97
N GLU A 194 -18.56 11.84 3.78
CA GLU A 194 -17.72 11.16 2.78
C GLU A 194 -17.89 11.74 1.37
N SER A 195 -19.13 11.89 0.89
CA SER A 195 -19.41 12.39 -0.46
C SER A 195 -18.92 13.82 -0.65
N ALA A 196 -19.02 14.67 0.39
CA ALA A 196 -18.47 16.02 0.35
C ALA A 196 -16.93 16.01 0.27
N LEU A 197 -16.25 15.14 1.03
CA LEU A 197 -14.80 14.98 0.94
C LEU A 197 -14.37 14.50 -0.44
N GLN A 198 -15.06 13.50 -0.98
CA GLN A 198 -14.81 12.95 -2.31
C GLN A 198 -14.96 14.05 -3.37
N TYR A 199 -16.05 14.81 -3.33
CA TYR A 199 -16.29 15.91 -4.25
C TYR A 199 -15.19 16.98 -4.20
N VAL A 200 -14.70 17.33 -3.01
CA VAL A 200 -13.58 18.28 -2.85
C VAL A 200 -12.28 17.71 -3.44
N CYS A 201 -11.93 16.46 -3.13
CA CYS A 201 -10.71 15.83 -3.64
C CYS A 201 -10.73 15.74 -5.18
N GLU A 202 -11.85 15.30 -5.76
CA GLU A 202 -12.04 15.20 -7.22
C GLU A 202 -11.91 16.57 -7.90
N ASN A 203 -12.55 17.62 -7.37
CA ASN A 203 -12.44 18.96 -7.94
C ASN A 203 -11.03 19.55 -7.80
N ILE A 204 -10.29 19.24 -6.73
CA ILE A 204 -8.87 19.64 -6.61
C ILE A 204 -8.05 18.96 -7.70
N ALA A 205 -8.20 17.65 -7.87
CA ALA A 205 -7.49 16.88 -8.89
C ALA A 205 -7.82 17.36 -10.31
N GLU A 206 -9.10 17.57 -10.63
CA GLU A 206 -9.57 18.07 -11.92
C GLU A 206 -9.04 19.49 -12.21
N THR A 207 -9.10 20.39 -11.21
CA THR A 207 -8.71 21.80 -11.40
C THR A 207 -7.20 21.99 -11.54
N THR A 208 -6.41 21.21 -10.80
CA THR A 208 -4.94 21.40 -10.72
C THR A 208 -4.16 20.45 -11.64
N GLY A 209 -4.78 19.33 -12.04
CA GLY A 209 -4.10 18.22 -12.70
C GLY A 209 -3.13 17.45 -11.79
N TRP A 210 -3.09 17.75 -10.49
CA TRP A 210 -2.25 17.03 -9.52
C TRP A 210 -2.96 15.80 -8.99
N LEU A 211 -2.20 14.72 -8.74
CA LEU A 211 -2.73 13.51 -8.14
C LEU A 211 -3.26 13.79 -6.74
N LEU A 212 -4.53 13.47 -6.48
CA LEU A 212 -5.13 13.44 -5.16
C LEU A 212 -6.30 12.46 -5.13
N GLU A 213 -6.20 11.45 -4.28
CA GLU A 213 -7.22 10.40 -4.16
C GLU A 213 -7.44 10.02 -2.70
N ILE A 214 -8.68 9.66 -2.35
CA ILE A 214 -8.97 9.02 -1.06
C ILE A 214 -8.60 7.54 -1.18
N VAL A 215 -7.62 7.10 -0.40
CA VAL A 215 -7.03 5.77 -0.53
C VAL A 215 -7.35 4.84 0.64
N ASN A 216 -7.82 5.39 1.77
CA ASN A 216 -8.34 4.59 2.87
C ASN A 216 -9.68 5.16 3.36
N LEU A 217 -10.72 4.32 3.26
CA LEU A 217 -12.05 4.55 3.83
C LEU A 217 -12.11 3.82 5.19
N ASN A 218 -11.59 4.44 6.26
CA ASN A 218 -11.40 3.73 7.54
C ASN A 218 -12.63 3.78 8.44
N VAL A 219 -13.14 4.99 8.72
CA VAL A 219 -14.28 5.21 9.60
C VAL A 219 -15.18 6.27 9.00
N ALA A 220 -16.44 5.92 8.75
CA ALA A 220 -17.43 6.79 8.16
C ALA A 220 -17.46 8.16 8.84
N ASN A 221 -17.26 9.22 8.06
CA ASN A 221 -17.27 10.63 8.49
C ASN A 221 -16.23 11.03 9.54
N MET A 222 -15.29 10.14 9.91
CA MET A 222 -14.33 10.40 10.99
C MET A 222 -12.88 10.17 10.58
N GLN A 223 -12.59 9.16 9.76
CA GLN A 223 -11.23 8.83 9.39
C GLN A 223 -11.15 8.35 7.95
N TYR A 224 -10.51 9.18 7.14
CA TYR A 224 -10.12 8.89 5.78
C TYR A 224 -8.62 9.14 5.63
N VAL A 225 -8.00 8.59 4.60
CA VAL A 225 -6.63 8.96 4.22
C VAL A 225 -6.63 9.35 2.75
N CYS A 226 -6.14 10.56 2.48
CA CYS A 226 -5.91 11.05 1.13
C CYS A 226 -4.43 10.87 0.78
N ALA A 227 -4.14 10.48 -0.45
CA ALA A 227 -2.79 10.32 -0.97
C ALA A 227 -2.64 11.07 -2.28
N GLY A 228 -1.46 11.64 -2.52
CA GLY A 228 -1.27 12.49 -3.68
C GLY A 228 0.03 13.25 -3.70
N ASP A 229 0.13 14.17 -4.66
CA ASP A 229 1.20 15.16 -4.73
C ASP A 229 1.17 16.04 -3.47
N LEU A 230 2.34 16.41 -2.95
CA LEU A 230 2.47 17.29 -1.79
C LEU A 230 1.69 18.61 -2.00
N ARG A 231 1.69 19.13 -3.23
CA ARG A 231 0.93 20.34 -3.57
C ARG A 231 -0.57 20.11 -3.40
N ALA A 232 -1.09 19.00 -3.93
CA ALA A 232 -2.52 18.70 -3.83
C ALA A 232 -2.98 18.47 -2.38
N LEU A 233 -2.15 17.83 -1.55
CA LEU A 233 -2.42 17.63 -0.12
C LEU A 233 -2.38 18.94 0.69
N ASP A 234 -1.46 19.84 0.35
CA ASP A 234 -1.38 21.17 0.96
C ASP A 234 -2.58 22.04 0.54
N THR A 235 -2.95 22.02 -0.75
CA THR A 235 -4.16 22.68 -1.27
C THR A 235 -5.42 22.11 -0.61
N LEU A 236 -5.55 20.78 -0.48
CA LEU A 236 -6.65 20.15 0.26
C LEU A 236 -6.72 20.70 1.68
N THR A 237 -5.58 20.77 2.38
CA THR A 237 -5.54 21.35 3.74
C THR A 237 -6.00 22.81 3.75
N GLY A 238 -5.59 23.62 2.78
CA GLY A 238 -6.04 25.01 2.60
C GLY A 238 -7.55 25.11 2.41
N VAL A 239 -8.11 24.35 1.47
CA VAL A 239 -9.54 24.32 1.16
C VAL A 239 -10.36 23.90 2.38
N LEU A 240 -9.99 22.80 3.05
CA LEU A 240 -10.74 22.32 4.23
C LEU A 240 -10.65 23.32 5.41
N ASN A 241 -9.53 24.03 5.56
CA ASN A 241 -9.40 25.09 6.54
C ASN A 241 -10.29 26.29 6.21
N TYR A 242 -10.35 26.69 4.93
CA TYR A 242 -11.22 27.77 4.47
C TYR A 242 -12.69 27.44 4.72
N LEU A 243 -13.15 26.26 4.31
CA LEU A 243 -14.53 25.79 4.53
C LEU A 243 -14.88 25.80 6.02
N LYS A 244 -13.96 25.36 6.89
CA LYS A 244 -14.14 25.40 8.35
C LYS A 244 -14.28 26.83 8.88
N GLN A 245 -13.41 27.74 8.47
CA GLN A 245 -13.38 29.11 8.99
C GLN A 245 -14.59 29.91 8.51
N GLN A 246 -14.96 29.78 7.24
CA GLN A 246 -16.13 30.44 6.66
C GLN A 246 -17.45 29.77 7.02
N LYS A 247 -17.41 28.61 7.71
CA LYS A 247 -18.58 27.79 8.07
C LYS A 247 -19.44 27.45 6.85
N ILE A 248 -18.79 27.22 5.71
CA ILE A 248 -19.46 26.87 4.46
C ILE A 248 -19.93 25.42 4.55
N ASP A 249 -21.22 25.21 4.33
CA ASP A 249 -21.82 23.90 4.27
C ASP A 249 -22.16 23.55 2.81
N ILE A 250 -21.31 22.73 2.19
CA ILE A 250 -21.49 22.31 0.80
C ILE A 250 -22.83 21.61 0.60
N GLN A 251 -23.31 20.82 1.57
CA GLN A 251 -24.59 20.14 1.43
C GLN A 251 -25.75 21.13 1.42
N GLN A 252 -25.71 22.15 2.27
CA GLN A 252 -26.73 23.21 2.23
C GLN A 252 -26.65 24.03 0.94
N LEU A 253 -25.45 24.33 0.45
CA LEU A 253 -25.28 25.03 -0.82
C LEU A 253 -25.82 24.21 -2.00
N MET A 254 -25.65 22.88 -2.00
CA MET A 254 -26.23 22.00 -3.01
C MET A 254 -27.77 21.96 -2.98
N LEU A 255 -28.41 22.40 -1.90
CA LEU A 255 -29.87 22.51 -1.81
C LEU A 255 -30.40 23.87 -2.30
N THR A 256 -29.58 24.92 -2.26
CA THR A 256 -30.00 26.29 -2.58
C THR A 256 -29.46 26.81 -3.90
N LEU A 257 -28.35 26.27 -4.38
CA LEU A 257 -27.68 26.63 -5.63
C LEU A 257 -27.72 25.47 -6.63
N SER A 258 -27.51 25.78 -7.91
CA SER A 258 -27.29 24.75 -8.90
C SER A 258 -25.94 24.05 -8.65
N LEU A 259 -25.79 22.80 -9.11
CA LEU A 259 -24.53 22.06 -9.00
C LEU A 259 -23.36 22.81 -9.67
N GLU A 260 -23.64 23.50 -10.77
CA GLU A 260 -22.64 24.28 -11.49
C GLU A 260 -22.16 25.49 -10.67
N ASP A 261 -23.09 26.21 -10.03
CA ASP A 261 -22.74 27.34 -9.17
C ASP A 261 -21.93 26.89 -7.94
N VAL A 262 -22.28 25.74 -7.34
CA VAL A 262 -21.50 25.16 -6.24
C VAL A 262 -20.09 24.78 -6.70
N LYS A 263 -19.97 24.16 -7.88
CA LYS A 263 -18.68 23.84 -8.48
C LYS A 263 -17.83 25.09 -8.71
N GLN A 264 -18.41 26.13 -9.29
CA GLN A 264 -17.71 27.38 -9.59
C GLN A 264 -17.13 28.05 -8.33
N HIS A 265 -17.94 28.18 -7.27
CA HIS A 265 -17.45 28.72 -5.99
C HIS A 265 -16.33 27.85 -5.39
N LEU A 266 -16.47 26.53 -5.44
CA LEU A 266 -15.43 25.62 -4.93
C LEU A 266 -14.14 25.75 -5.74
N VAL A 267 -14.21 25.83 -7.06
CA VAL A 267 -13.06 25.99 -7.95
C VAL A 267 -12.32 27.30 -7.69
N GLU A 268 -13.03 28.39 -7.38
CA GLU A 268 -12.41 29.67 -6.99
C GLU A 268 -11.59 29.53 -5.71
N ILE A 269 -12.14 28.88 -4.68
CA ILE A 269 -11.43 28.58 -3.42
C ILE A 269 -10.21 27.69 -3.69
N ILE A 270 -10.36 26.66 -4.52
CA ILE A 270 -9.28 25.75 -4.90
C ILE A 270 -8.15 26.51 -5.59
N ARG A 271 -8.45 27.37 -6.57
CA ARG A 271 -7.45 28.15 -7.30
C ARG A 271 -6.67 29.07 -6.37
N GLU A 272 -7.35 29.76 -5.47
CA GLU A 272 -6.68 30.62 -4.49
C GLU A 272 -5.74 29.81 -3.58
N CYS A 273 -6.22 28.68 -3.06
CA CYS A 273 -5.40 27.79 -2.22
C CYS A 273 -4.21 27.21 -3.00
N ALA A 274 -4.38 26.83 -4.26
CA ALA A 274 -3.33 26.30 -5.11
C ALA A 274 -2.23 27.35 -5.37
N VAL A 275 -2.59 28.61 -5.65
CA VAL A 275 -1.62 29.71 -5.78
C VAL A 275 -0.82 29.90 -4.49
N GLN A 276 -1.49 29.85 -3.33
CA GLN A 276 -0.80 29.92 -2.04
C GLN A 276 0.15 28.73 -1.82
N THR A 277 -0.25 27.52 -2.23
CA THR A 277 0.59 26.32 -2.18
C THR A 277 1.83 26.48 -3.06
N GLU A 278 1.68 26.96 -4.29
CA GLU A 278 2.82 27.11 -5.22
C GLU A 278 3.80 28.21 -4.80
N ALA A 279 3.34 29.22 -4.07
CA ALA A 279 4.17 30.27 -3.51
C ALA A 279 5.05 29.80 -2.32
N LYS A 280 4.79 28.62 -1.74
CA LYS A 280 5.56 28.09 -0.61
C LYS A 280 6.96 27.61 -1.04
N PRO A 281 7.96 27.69 -0.14
CA PRO A 281 9.29 27.14 -0.40
C PRO A 281 9.25 25.63 -0.71
N LYS A 282 10.11 25.18 -1.63
CA LYS A 282 10.29 23.77 -1.97
C LYS A 282 11.54 23.19 -1.27
N PRO A 283 11.52 21.92 -0.83
CA PRO A 283 10.39 20.99 -0.87
C PRO A 283 9.27 21.42 0.10
N LEU A 284 8.02 21.11 -0.26
CA LEU A 284 6.87 21.41 0.59
C LEU A 284 6.90 20.55 1.86
N ASP A 285 6.77 21.20 3.01
CA ASP A 285 6.57 20.54 4.30
C ASP A 285 5.09 20.66 4.71
N LEU A 286 4.37 19.55 4.67
CA LEU A 286 2.93 19.51 4.96
C LEU A 286 2.68 19.84 6.44
N GLN A 287 1.85 20.85 6.67
CA GLN A 287 1.43 21.24 8.01
C GLN A 287 0.08 20.62 8.38
N ARG A 288 -0.15 20.44 9.68
CA ARG A 288 -1.45 20.01 10.21
C ARG A 288 -2.49 21.12 10.01
N GLY A 289 -3.65 20.78 9.45
CA GLY A 289 -4.82 21.66 9.38
C GLY A 289 -5.83 21.39 10.51
N PHE A 290 -7.02 21.99 10.42
CA PHE A 290 -8.12 21.72 11.36
C PHE A 290 -8.65 20.29 11.23
N ALA A 291 -8.69 19.77 10.01
CA ALA A 291 -9.24 18.46 9.67
C ALA A 291 -8.21 17.50 9.07
N THR A 292 -6.99 17.96 8.77
CA THR A 292 -5.94 17.16 8.10
C THR A 292 -4.74 16.95 9.00
N ILE A 293 -4.19 15.73 9.01
CA ILE A 293 -2.98 15.34 9.73
C ILE A 293 -2.05 14.62 8.74
N PRO A 294 -0.94 15.24 8.32
CA PRO A 294 0.05 14.60 7.45
C PRO A 294 0.66 13.35 8.09
N LEU A 295 0.78 12.27 7.32
CA LEU A 295 1.39 11.02 7.76
C LEU A 295 2.91 11.07 7.57
N LYS A 296 3.61 11.51 8.63
CA LYS A 296 5.07 11.64 8.60
C LYS A 296 5.76 10.31 8.31
N GLY A 297 6.78 10.34 7.46
CA GLY A 297 7.56 9.16 7.06
C GLY A 297 6.93 8.33 5.94
N ILE A 298 5.77 8.75 5.40
CA ILE A 298 5.17 8.15 4.21
C ILE A 298 5.30 9.13 3.05
N ASP A 299 5.94 8.65 1.98
CA ASP A 299 6.34 9.45 0.84
C ASP A 299 5.99 8.80 -0.51
N VAL A 300 5.05 7.86 -0.49
CA VAL A 300 4.53 7.19 -1.69
C VAL A 300 3.01 7.10 -1.56
N PRO A 301 2.24 7.41 -2.63
CA PRO A 301 0.78 7.45 -2.57
C PRO A 301 0.19 6.05 -2.80
N PHE A 302 0.34 5.14 -1.82
CA PHE A 302 -0.14 3.76 -1.96
C PHE A 302 -1.66 3.68 -2.13
N HIS A 303 -2.11 2.63 -2.83
CA HIS A 303 -3.51 2.38 -3.21
C HIS A 303 -4.16 3.42 -4.13
N SER A 304 -3.41 4.42 -4.56
CA SER A 304 -3.87 5.35 -5.61
C SER A 304 -3.64 4.78 -7.01
N THR A 305 -4.29 5.38 -8.00
CA THR A 305 -4.11 5.02 -9.42
C THR A 305 -2.67 5.23 -9.92
N PHE A 306 -1.87 6.04 -9.23
CA PHE A 306 -0.45 6.27 -9.54
C PHE A 306 0.36 4.98 -9.65
N LEU A 307 0.11 4.01 -8.77
CA LEU A 307 0.85 2.74 -8.75
C LEU A 307 0.26 1.66 -9.68
N ARG A 308 -0.79 1.98 -10.46
CA ARG A 308 -1.45 1.01 -11.35
C ARG A 308 -0.50 0.43 -12.39
N SER A 309 0.45 1.23 -12.88
CA SER A 309 1.50 0.81 -13.82
C SER A 309 2.36 -0.34 -13.26
N GLY A 310 2.63 -0.35 -11.95
CA GLY A 310 3.43 -1.37 -11.27
C GLY A 310 2.69 -2.67 -10.94
N VAL A 311 1.38 -2.78 -11.22
CA VAL A 311 0.57 -3.95 -10.85
C VAL A 311 0.91 -5.19 -11.68
N LYS A 312 1.19 -5.02 -12.99
CA LYS A 312 1.52 -6.13 -13.89
C LYS A 312 2.75 -6.94 -13.46
N PRO A 313 3.92 -6.34 -13.17
CA PRO A 313 5.10 -7.09 -12.72
C PRO A 313 4.86 -7.71 -11.34
N PHE A 314 4.18 -7.01 -10.44
CA PHE A 314 3.85 -7.55 -9.12
C PHE A 314 2.94 -8.78 -9.22
N ARG A 315 1.93 -8.75 -10.09
CA ARG A 315 1.09 -9.92 -10.40
C ARG A 315 1.91 -11.09 -10.94
N SER A 316 2.83 -10.84 -11.88
CA SER A 316 3.74 -11.88 -12.39
C SER A 316 4.62 -12.48 -11.30
N PHE A 317 5.02 -11.67 -10.30
CA PHE A 317 5.73 -12.15 -9.12
C PHE A 317 4.84 -13.01 -8.23
N LEU A 318 3.61 -12.59 -7.95
CA LEU A 318 2.63 -13.37 -7.17
C LEU A 318 2.35 -14.74 -7.80
N LEU A 319 2.18 -14.82 -9.12
CA LEU A 319 1.94 -16.09 -9.82
C LEU A 319 3.11 -17.09 -9.69
N LYS A 320 4.32 -16.63 -9.39
CA LYS A 320 5.48 -17.50 -9.12
C LYS A 320 5.56 -17.93 -7.65
N LYS A 321 4.89 -17.21 -6.75
CA LYS A 321 4.99 -17.39 -5.29
C LYS A 321 3.76 -18.03 -4.67
N ILE A 322 2.61 -17.93 -5.32
CA ILE A 322 1.36 -18.58 -4.92
C ILE A 322 1.15 -19.77 -5.85
N GLN A 323 1.24 -20.98 -5.29
CA GLN A 323 0.99 -22.21 -6.03
C GLN A 323 -0.52 -22.42 -6.17
N LYS A 324 -0.98 -22.93 -7.31
CA LYS A 324 -2.41 -23.15 -7.51
C LYS A 324 -2.93 -24.21 -6.54
N GLU A 325 -2.11 -25.21 -6.26
CA GLU A 325 -2.39 -26.36 -5.42
C GLU A 325 -2.50 -26.01 -3.93
N SER A 326 -1.95 -24.86 -3.50
CA SER A 326 -2.06 -24.38 -2.12
C SER A 326 -3.34 -23.57 -1.86
N ILE A 327 -4.14 -23.29 -2.88
CA ILE A 327 -5.38 -22.52 -2.74
C ILE A 327 -6.53 -23.46 -2.43
N ASP A 328 -7.09 -23.33 -1.23
CA ASP A 328 -8.32 -24.00 -0.81
C ASP A 328 -9.49 -22.99 -0.80
N PRO A 329 -10.41 -23.06 -1.78
CA PRO A 329 -11.57 -22.17 -1.83
C PRO A 329 -12.46 -22.25 -0.57
N GLY A 330 -12.51 -23.40 0.11
CA GLY A 330 -13.33 -23.58 1.32
C GLY A 330 -12.84 -22.76 2.52
N LYS A 331 -11.57 -22.31 2.50
CA LYS A 331 -11.02 -21.37 3.48
C LYS A 331 -11.25 -19.91 3.12
N LEU A 332 -11.66 -19.62 1.88
CA LEU A 332 -11.79 -18.26 1.36
C LEU A 332 -13.26 -17.82 1.20
N VAL A 333 -14.08 -18.66 0.57
CA VAL A 333 -15.46 -18.32 0.21
C VAL A 333 -16.29 -18.00 1.45
N GLY A 334 -16.92 -16.82 1.47
CA GLY A 334 -17.72 -16.32 2.59
C GLY A 334 -16.93 -15.90 3.84
N LYS A 335 -15.62 -16.16 3.89
CA LYS A 335 -14.76 -15.91 5.07
C LYS A 335 -13.81 -14.74 4.85
N TYR A 336 -13.14 -14.72 3.71
CA TYR A 336 -12.16 -13.70 3.36
C TYR A 336 -12.87 -12.43 2.89
N ILE A 337 -12.53 -11.26 3.42
CA ILE A 337 -13.03 -9.95 2.96
C ILE A 337 -11.86 -9.16 2.37
N PRO A 338 -11.75 -9.03 1.03
CA PRO A 338 -10.68 -8.27 0.38
C PRO A 338 -10.85 -6.76 0.55
N ASN A 339 -9.74 -6.01 0.58
CA ASN A 339 -9.80 -4.54 0.60
C ASN A 339 -10.38 -3.96 -0.70
N VAL A 340 -10.19 -4.62 -1.84
CA VAL A 340 -10.60 -4.10 -3.17
C VAL A 340 -12.13 -4.05 -3.31
N THR A 341 -12.83 -5.10 -2.88
CA THR A 341 -14.29 -5.25 -3.06
C THR A 341 -15.09 -4.99 -1.78
N ALA A 342 -14.44 -5.05 -0.61
CA ALA A 342 -15.05 -4.84 0.71
C ALA A 342 -16.31 -5.69 1.00
N ARG A 343 -16.42 -6.87 0.37
CA ARG A 343 -17.47 -7.86 0.62
C ARG A 343 -16.87 -9.26 0.72
N PRO A 344 -17.57 -10.22 1.37
CA PRO A 344 -17.08 -11.59 1.46
C PRO A 344 -16.74 -12.17 0.09
N PHE A 345 -15.57 -12.80 0.00
CA PHE A 345 -15.05 -13.39 -1.23
C PHE A 345 -15.97 -14.50 -1.71
N GLU A 346 -16.27 -14.50 -3.00
CA GLU A 346 -17.11 -15.52 -3.63
C GLU A 346 -16.56 -15.91 -5.01
N ILE A 347 -16.94 -17.09 -5.48
CA ILE A 347 -16.62 -17.58 -6.84
C ILE A 347 -17.94 -17.63 -7.62
N THR A 348 -18.52 -16.44 -7.85
CA THR A 348 -19.76 -16.24 -8.60
C THR A 348 -19.54 -15.26 -9.73
N ARG A 349 -20.36 -15.33 -10.78
CA ARG A 349 -20.25 -14.39 -11.92
C ARG A 349 -20.37 -12.94 -11.47
N GLU A 350 -21.34 -12.65 -10.60
CA GLU A 350 -21.56 -11.33 -10.00
C GLU A 350 -20.32 -10.84 -9.22
N TYR A 351 -19.61 -11.75 -8.53
CA TYR A 351 -18.35 -11.41 -7.89
C TYR A 351 -17.28 -10.96 -8.87
N PHE A 352 -17.12 -11.69 -9.97
CA PHE A 352 -16.14 -11.36 -11.00
C PHE A 352 -16.50 -10.09 -11.78
N GLU A 353 -17.79 -9.84 -12.05
CA GLU A 353 -18.27 -8.61 -12.71
C GLU A 353 -17.96 -7.36 -11.88
N ASP A 354 -18.15 -7.42 -10.56
CA ASP A 354 -17.81 -6.34 -9.64
C ASP A 354 -16.30 -6.09 -9.56
N VAL A 355 -15.49 -7.16 -9.44
CA VAL A 355 -14.03 -7.03 -9.51
C VAL A 355 -13.59 -6.42 -10.84
N TYR A 356 -14.21 -6.81 -11.96
CA TYR A 356 -13.91 -6.24 -13.27
C TYR A 356 -14.27 -4.75 -13.34
N ARG A 357 -15.44 -4.35 -12.84
CA ARG A 357 -15.86 -2.94 -12.76
C ARG A 357 -14.85 -2.08 -12.00
N LEU A 358 -14.34 -2.56 -10.88
CA LEU A 358 -13.37 -1.83 -10.04
C LEU A 358 -11.96 -1.79 -10.63
N THR A 359 -11.52 -2.88 -11.28
CA THR A 359 -10.10 -3.05 -11.65
C THR A 359 -9.82 -2.91 -13.15
N ASN A 360 -10.84 -3.07 -13.99
CA ASN A 360 -10.72 -3.25 -15.44
C ASN A 360 -9.67 -4.32 -15.82
N SER A 361 -9.62 -5.42 -15.06
CA SER A 361 -8.61 -6.46 -15.25
C SER A 361 -8.88 -7.28 -16.52
N PRO A 362 -7.97 -7.31 -17.52
CA PRO A 362 -8.18 -8.06 -18.75
C PRO A 362 -8.23 -9.58 -18.52
N ARG A 363 -7.63 -10.08 -17.42
CA ARG A 363 -7.71 -11.50 -17.04
C ARG A 363 -9.10 -11.87 -16.54
N ILE A 364 -9.74 -10.98 -15.77
CA ILE A 364 -11.10 -11.19 -15.27
C ILE A 364 -12.09 -11.05 -16.42
N GLY A 365 -11.92 -10.04 -17.29
CA GLY A 365 -12.72 -9.89 -18.50
C GLY A 365 -12.72 -11.15 -19.38
N GLY A 366 -11.53 -11.70 -19.66
CA GLY A 366 -11.42 -12.94 -20.45
C GLY A 366 -11.91 -14.22 -19.75
N ILE A 367 -12.18 -14.18 -18.43
CA ILE A 367 -12.89 -15.25 -17.72
C ILE A 367 -14.41 -15.04 -17.85
N LEU A 368 -14.89 -13.82 -17.68
CA LEU A 368 -16.31 -13.46 -17.80
C LEU A 368 -16.87 -13.76 -19.20
N GLU A 369 -16.07 -13.49 -20.26
CA GLU A 369 -16.43 -13.83 -21.64
C GLU A 369 -16.63 -15.33 -21.88
N ARG A 370 -15.94 -16.17 -21.09
CA ARG A 370 -15.95 -17.63 -21.20
C ARG A 370 -16.54 -18.30 -19.96
N TRP A 371 -17.41 -17.59 -19.24
CA TRP A 371 -17.93 -18.06 -17.95
C TRP A 371 -18.58 -19.45 -18.04
N GLU A 372 -19.31 -19.73 -19.12
CA GLU A 372 -19.98 -21.02 -19.34
C GLU A 372 -19.01 -22.22 -19.42
N GLU A 373 -17.73 -22.00 -19.79
CA GLU A 373 -16.72 -23.06 -19.80
C GLU A 373 -16.37 -23.51 -18.37
N TYR A 374 -16.46 -22.60 -17.39
CA TYR A 374 -16.14 -22.85 -16.00
C TYR A 374 -17.31 -23.36 -15.18
N GLU A 375 -18.55 -23.03 -15.57
CA GLU A 375 -19.75 -23.52 -14.90
C GLU A 375 -20.04 -25.01 -15.19
N LYS A 376 -19.53 -25.51 -16.32
CA LYS A 376 -19.70 -26.90 -16.78
C LYS A 376 -18.54 -27.83 -16.36
N ALA A 377 -17.46 -27.27 -15.81
CA ALA A 377 -16.24 -27.98 -15.41
C ALA A 377 -16.21 -28.22 -13.90
#